data_AF-A0A2N8NYR2-F1
#
_entry.id   AF-A0A2N8NYR2-F1
#
_cell.length_a   1.000
_cell.length_b   1.000
_cell.length_c   1.000
_cell.angle_alpha   90.00
_cell.angle_beta   90.00
_cell.angle_gamma   90.00
#
_symmetry.space_group_name_H-M   'P 1'
#
loop_
_entity.id
_entity.type
_entity.pdbx_description
1 polymer ?
#
loop_
_entity_poly.entity_id
_entity_poly.type
_entity_poly.pdbx_seq_one_letter_code
_entity_poly.pdbx_strand_id
1 'polypeptide(L)'
;MKAMFKAAVDNGRIAKDPCKGLKLPRTASKAVDPDEIPTPAEVICIAEEMPDEYELNVWLISGVGVRPSEAFAASEDCCRGDVYRVCRQTTEKGDGKGNRKGLVPLKHRAEGDYREAPLAMWLAEKITSHVARFGTHTILTASGLFFATKAGDLLTHEGFYYHWRRVMKKLGLKYHPHSLRHFFASTMLAAGCSLLEVSRWLGHKSIRITADTYGHLVPESWERGRKAMEAAMRPQLTAIKGGAPSGPEEMAQAA
;
A
#
# COMPACT_ATOMS: atom_id res chain seq x y z
N MET A 1 1.47 -6.75 26.32
CA MET A 1 1.85 -7.34 27.62
C MET A 1 3.35 -7.14 27.94
N LYS A 2 4.31 -7.67 27.16
CA LYS A 2 5.77 -7.43 27.36
C LYS A 2 6.15 -5.95 27.53
N ALA A 3 5.70 -5.08 26.62
CA ALA A 3 6.02 -3.64 26.69
C ALA A 3 5.46 -2.95 27.95
N MET A 4 4.31 -3.40 28.44
CA MET A 4 3.68 -2.87 29.65
C MET A 4 4.48 -3.27 30.90
N PHE A 5 4.86 -4.54 31.02
CA PHE A 5 5.66 -5.02 32.15
C PHE A 5 7.09 -4.46 32.13
N LYS A 6 7.70 -4.32 30.95
CA LYS A 6 8.97 -3.62 30.81
C LYS A 6 8.87 -2.16 31.28
N ALA A 7 7.85 -1.42 30.83
CA ALA A 7 7.63 -0.06 31.31
C ALA A 7 7.36 -0.01 32.83
N ALA A 8 6.66 -1.00 33.39
CA ALA A 8 6.43 -1.08 34.84
C ALA A 8 7.74 -1.32 35.63
N VAL A 9 8.68 -2.11 35.09
CA VAL A 9 10.03 -2.26 35.68
C VAL A 9 10.84 -0.97 35.53
N ASP A 10 10.87 -0.39 34.32
CA ASP A 10 11.65 0.82 34.03
C ASP A 10 11.16 2.02 34.88
N ASN A 11 9.88 2.03 35.28
CA ASN A 11 9.28 3.02 36.19
C ASN A 11 9.21 2.56 37.66
N GLY A 12 9.89 1.49 38.04
CA GLY A 12 9.97 1.02 39.43
C GLY A 12 8.66 0.52 40.06
N ARG A 13 7.61 0.27 39.27
CA ARG A 13 6.32 -0.22 39.76
C ARG A 13 6.34 -1.71 40.10
N ILE A 14 7.24 -2.48 39.48
CA ILE A 14 7.50 -3.89 39.80
C ILE A 14 8.99 -4.17 39.71
N ALA A 15 9.49 -5.12 40.49
CA ALA A 15 10.93 -5.41 40.57
C ALA A 15 11.48 -6.21 39.38
N LYS A 16 10.63 -7.00 38.70
CA LYS A 16 11.05 -7.90 37.61
C LYS A 16 9.98 -7.97 36.53
N ASP A 17 10.42 -8.11 35.29
CA ASP A 17 9.53 -8.32 34.15
C ASP A 17 9.17 -9.82 34.08
N PRO A 18 7.92 -10.22 34.37
CA PRO A 18 7.48 -11.62 34.33
C PRO A 18 7.53 -12.21 32.92
N CYS A 19 7.65 -11.38 31.88
CA CYS A 19 7.77 -11.82 30.50
C CYS A 19 9.23 -11.94 30.02
N LYS A 20 10.22 -11.61 30.86
CA LYS A 20 11.65 -11.73 30.52
C LYS A 20 12.03 -13.19 30.34
N GLY A 21 12.67 -13.52 29.22
CA GLY A 21 13.08 -14.90 28.89
C GLY A 21 11.99 -15.78 28.29
N LEU A 22 10.72 -15.35 28.26
CA LEU A 22 9.66 -16.10 27.59
C LEU A 22 9.88 -16.11 26.07
N LYS A 23 10.18 -17.30 25.52
CA LYS A 23 10.16 -17.57 24.09
C LYS A 23 8.71 -17.73 23.66
N LEU A 24 8.23 -16.80 22.82
CA LEU A 24 6.91 -16.93 22.21
C LEU A 24 6.96 -18.01 21.13
N PRO A 25 5.85 -18.72 20.87
CA PRO A 25 5.73 -19.57 19.69
C PRO A 25 6.11 -18.76 18.46
N ARG A 26 6.76 -19.41 17.50
CA ARG A 26 7.13 -18.77 16.24
C ARG A 26 5.83 -18.25 15.60
N THR A 27 5.73 -16.95 15.38
CA THR A 27 4.55 -16.37 14.75
C THR A 27 4.41 -16.97 13.35
N ALA A 28 3.17 -17.24 12.94
CA ALA A 28 2.85 -17.71 11.59
C ALA A 28 3.47 -16.78 10.53
N SER A 29 3.67 -17.32 9.32
CA SER A 29 4.15 -16.54 8.18
C SER A 29 3.27 -15.30 7.97
N LYS A 30 3.88 -14.22 7.50
CA LYS A 30 3.17 -13.01 7.06
C LYS A 30 2.86 -13.03 5.56
N ALA A 31 3.20 -14.12 4.88
CA ALA A 31 2.89 -14.34 3.49
C ALA A 31 1.38 -14.22 3.30
N VAL A 32 0.97 -13.35 2.38
CA VAL A 32 -0.44 -13.30 1.95
C VAL A 32 -0.76 -14.60 1.21
N ASP A 33 -1.96 -15.13 1.41
CA ASP A 33 -2.45 -16.27 0.63
C ASP A 33 -2.91 -15.77 -0.75
N PRO A 34 -2.51 -16.39 -1.88
CA PRO A 34 -3.07 -16.06 -3.20
C PRO A 34 -4.60 -16.04 -3.24
N ASP A 35 -5.28 -16.89 -2.47
CA ASP A 35 -6.74 -16.94 -2.39
C ASP A 35 -7.35 -15.71 -1.69
N GLU A 36 -6.53 -14.93 -0.97
CA GLU A 36 -6.92 -13.64 -0.38
C GLU A 36 -6.75 -12.45 -1.34
N ILE A 37 -6.25 -12.68 -2.55
CA ILE A 37 -6.02 -11.67 -3.58
C ILE A 37 -7.12 -11.76 -4.65
N PRO A 38 -7.97 -10.74 -4.80
CA PRO A 38 -8.98 -10.75 -5.84
C PRO A 38 -8.34 -10.63 -7.23
N THR A 39 -8.95 -11.26 -8.23
CA THR A 39 -8.63 -11.09 -9.64
C THR A 39 -9.05 -9.70 -10.15
N PRO A 40 -8.53 -9.22 -11.29
CA PRO A 40 -8.97 -7.96 -11.88
C PRO A 40 -10.50 -7.91 -12.13
N ALA A 41 -11.08 -9.02 -12.59
CA ALA A 41 -12.51 -9.13 -12.83
C ALA A 41 -13.32 -9.01 -11.54
N GLU A 42 -12.88 -9.67 -10.46
CA GLU A 42 -13.53 -9.54 -9.15
C GLU A 42 -13.43 -8.13 -8.60
N VAL A 43 -12.29 -7.44 -8.76
CA VAL A 43 -12.17 -6.03 -8.35
C VAL A 43 -13.20 -5.14 -9.06
N ILE A 44 -13.39 -5.34 -10.38
CA ILE A 44 -14.40 -4.62 -11.16
C ILE A 44 -15.81 -4.92 -10.64
N CYS A 45 -16.17 -6.21 -10.52
CA CYS A 45 -17.48 -6.62 -10.00
C CYS A 45 -17.74 -6.07 -8.59
N ILE A 46 -16.72 -6.07 -7.72
CA ILE A 46 -16.84 -5.50 -6.37
C ILE A 46 -17.12 -4.00 -6.44
N ALA A 47 -16.43 -3.26 -7.31
CA ALA A 47 -16.66 -1.83 -7.46
C ALA A 47 -18.07 -1.53 -7.97
N GLU A 48 -18.53 -2.23 -9.01
CA GLU A 48 -19.85 -2.06 -9.62
C GLU A 48 -21.01 -2.41 -8.67
N GLU A 49 -20.77 -3.31 -7.71
CA GLU A 49 -21.76 -3.73 -6.72
C GLU A 49 -21.77 -2.88 -5.44
N MET A 50 -20.72 -2.10 -5.20
CA MET A 50 -20.71 -1.14 -4.11
C MET A 50 -21.67 0.02 -4.44
N PRO A 51 -22.35 0.60 -3.44
CA PRO A 51 -23.09 1.84 -3.67
C PRO A 51 -22.18 2.90 -4.29
N ASP A 52 -22.73 3.69 -5.22
CA ASP A 52 -21.98 4.66 -6.02
C ASP A 52 -21.14 5.63 -5.17
N GLU A 53 -21.64 6.02 -3.99
CA GLU A 53 -20.94 6.86 -3.02
C GLU A 53 -19.66 6.22 -2.42
N TYR A 54 -19.52 4.90 -2.54
CA TYR A 54 -18.39 4.11 -2.05
C TYR A 54 -17.59 3.41 -3.16
N GLU A 55 -18.05 3.41 -4.42
CA GLU A 55 -17.35 2.79 -5.56
C GLU A 55 -15.89 3.25 -5.63
N LEU A 56 -15.66 4.57 -5.55
CA LEU A 56 -14.30 5.14 -5.65
C LEU A 56 -13.34 4.62 -4.56
N ASN A 57 -13.84 4.23 -3.38
CA ASN A 57 -12.97 3.64 -2.35
C ASN A 57 -12.36 2.31 -2.82
N VAL A 58 -13.12 1.49 -3.57
CA VAL A 58 -12.61 0.23 -4.12
C VAL A 58 -11.45 0.53 -5.06
N TRP A 59 -11.64 1.48 -5.98
CA TRP A 59 -10.64 1.88 -6.97
C TRP A 59 -9.40 2.53 -6.35
N LEU A 60 -9.54 3.36 -5.33
CA LEU A 60 -8.40 3.96 -4.64
C LEU A 60 -7.56 2.88 -3.93
N ILE A 61 -8.21 1.93 -3.25
CA ILE A 61 -7.49 0.87 -2.52
C ILE A 61 -6.80 -0.08 -3.50
N SER A 62 -7.47 -0.47 -4.60
CA SER A 62 -6.92 -1.41 -5.59
C SER A 62 -5.94 -0.78 -6.58
N GLY A 63 -6.14 0.49 -6.94
CA GLY A 63 -5.36 1.19 -7.97
C GLY A 63 -4.19 2.03 -7.44
N VAL A 64 -4.26 2.50 -6.18
CA VAL A 64 -3.18 3.28 -5.53
C VAL A 64 -2.53 2.50 -4.37
N GLY A 65 -3.18 1.41 -3.92
CA GLY A 65 -2.68 0.61 -2.81
C GLY A 65 -2.82 1.31 -1.47
N VAL A 66 -3.77 2.23 -1.29
CA VAL A 66 -4.00 2.90 0.01
C VAL A 66 -4.66 1.96 1.03
N ARG A 67 -4.51 2.23 2.33
CA ARG A 67 -5.30 1.54 3.36
C ARG A 67 -6.75 2.04 3.30
N PRO A 68 -7.75 1.27 3.77
CA PRO A 68 -9.13 1.74 3.82
C PRO A 68 -9.28 3.09 4.55
N SER A 69 -8.64 3.26 5.71
CA SER A 69 -8.66 4.53 6.45
C SER A 69 -8.00 5.70 5.70
N GLU A 70 -7.05 5.42 4.81
CA GLU A 70 -6.40 6.43 3.96
C GLU A 70 -7.30 6.76 2.75
N ALA A 71 -8.04 5.78 2.20
CA ALA A 71 -9.04 5.99 1.15
C ALA A 71 -10.21 6.85 1.65
N PHE A 72 -10.70 6.57 2.86
CA PHE A 72 -11.77 7.37 3.49
C PHE A 72 -11.38 8.84 3.71
N ALA A 73 -10.08 9.12 3.79
CA ALA A 73 -9.54 10.45 3.97
C ALA A 73 -9.09 11.12 2.65
N ALA A 74 -9.44 10.53 1.51
CA ALA A 74 -9.10 11.06 0.19
C ALA A 74 -9.72 12.44 -0.04
N SER A 75 -8.95 13.32 -0.67
CA SER A 75 -9.33 14.70 -0.95
C SER A 75 -8.62 15.24 -2.18
N GLU A 76 -9.05 16.42 -2.63
CA GLU A 76 -8.53 17.08 -3.84
C GLU A 76 -7.00 17.27 -3.81
N ASP A 77 -6.42 17.55 -2.65
CA ASP A 77 -4.96 17.74 -2.51
C ASP A 77 -4.14 16.44 -2.62
N CYS A 78 -4.79 15.27 -2.66
CA CYS A 78 -4.13 14.01 -2.95
C CYS A 78 -3.73 13.89 -4.42
N CYS A 79 -4.45 14.52 -5.35
CA CYS A 79 -4.22 14.37 -6.78
C CYS A 79 -3.14 15.35 -7.27
N ARG A 80 -2.06 14.82 -7.87
CA ARG A 80 -0.89 15.58 -8.34
C ARG A 80 -0.46 15.07 -9.71
N GLY A 81 -1.28 15.30 -10.74
CA GLY A 81 -1.03 14.80 -12.10
C GLY A 81 -1.09 13.27 -12.14
N ASP A 82 0.03 12.65 -12.48
CA ASP A 82 0.23 11.19 -12.53
C ASP A 82 0.63 10.57 -11.17
N VAL A 83 0.58 11.37 -10.09
CA VAL A 83 0.91 10.95 -8.73
C VAL A 83 -0.27 11.14 -7.78
N TYR A 84 -0.48 10.16 -6.91
CA TYR A 84 -1.40 10.25 -5.78
C TYR A 84 -0.63 10.36 -4.46
N ARG A 85 -0.77 11.50 -3.78
CA ARG A 85 -0.15 11.79 -2.49
C ARG A 85 -1.06 11.43 -1.34
N VAL A 86 -0.54 10.65 -0.39
CA VAL A 86 -1.23 10.25 0.83
C VAL A 86 -0.53 10.89 2.02
N CYS A 87 -1.27 11.71 2.77
CA CYS A 87 -0.77 12.45 3.94
C CYS A 87 -1.51 12.14 5.24
N ARG A 88 -2.72 11.56 5.15
CA ARG A 88 -3.62 11.41 6.29
C ARG A 88 -4.48 10.15 6.20
N GLN A 89 -5.15 9.83 7.30
CA GLN A 89 -6.12 8.75 7.41
C GLN A 89 -7.20 9.11 8.42
N THR A 90 -8.37 8.47 8.33
CA THR A 90 -9.40 8.56 9.36
C THR A 90 -9.06 7.66 10.56
N THR A 91 -9.46 8.08 11.75
CA THR A 91 -9.36 7.29 12.99
C THR A 91 -10.70 7.29 13.71
N GLU A 92 -11.03 6.15 14.32
CA GLU A 92 -12.14 5.98 15.28
C GLU A 92 -11.66 5.99 16.74
N LYS A 93 -10.34 6.14 16.95
CA LYS A 93 -9.77 6.29 18.28
C LYS A 93 -9.95 7.72 18.74
N GLY A 94 -10.50 7.85 19.94
CA GLY A 94 -10.67 9.13 20.60
C GLY A 94 -9.37 9.93 20.69
N ASP A 95 -9.45 11.24 20.49
CA ASP A 95 -8.35 12.20 20.74
C ASP A 95 -8.01 12.37 22.23
N GLY A 96 -8.65 11.59 23.12
CA GLY A 96 -8.57 11.74 24.58
C GLY A 96 -9.43 12.89 25.13
N LYS A 97 -10.07 13.69 24.27
CA LYS A 97 -10.94 14.83 24.61
C LYS A 97 -12.42 14.57 24.29
N GLY A 98 -12.77 13.31 23.99
CA GLY A 98 -14.15 12.88 23.74
C GLY A 98 -14.53 12.78 22.26
N ASN A 99 -13.71 13.27 21.33
CA ASN A 99 -13.98 13.16 19.90
C ASN A 99 -13.47 11.82 19.39
N ARG A 100 -14.39 10.91 19.02
CA ARG A 100 -14.04 9.56 18.55
C ARG A 100 -13.57 9.52 17.10
N LYS A 101 -13.88 10.54 16.28
CA LYS A 101 -13.56 10.56 14.85
C LYS A 101 -12.65 11.73 14.52
N GLY A 102 -11.64 11.49 13.69
CA GLY A 102 -10.74 12.55 13.25
C GLY A 102 -9.89 12.16 12.05
N LEU A 103 -9.25 13.17 11.46
CA LEU A 103 -8.15 13.00 10.52
C LEU A 103 -6.85 13.04 11.31
N VAL A 104 -5.98 12.08 11.07
CA VAL A 104 -4.67 11.98 11.72
C VAL A 104 -3.58 11.67 10.68
N PRO A 105 -2.31 11.95 11.01
CA PRO A 105 -1.18 11.52 10.20
C PRO A 105 -1.17 10.04 9.91
N LEU A 106 -0.41 9.69 8.87
CA LEU A 106 -0.16 8.29 8.53
C LEU A 106 0.53 7.54 9.67
N LYS A 107 0.19 6.25 9.77
CA LYS A 107 0.78 5.39 10.80
C LYS A 107 2.30 5.37 10.65
N HIS A 108 3.01 5.61 11.76
CA HIS A 108 4.48 5.67 11.82
C HIS A 108 5.11 6.86 11.08
N ARG A 109 4.37 7.95 10.88
CA ARG A 109 4.84 9.18 10.26
C ARG A 109 4.42 10.40 11.08
N ALA A 110 5.19 11.47 10.98
CA ALA A 110 4.88 12.73 11.64
C ALA A 110 3.78 13.50 10.88
N GLU A 111 3.26 14.56 11.51
CA GLU A 111 2.40 15.52 10.81
C GLU A 111 3.16 16.13 9.62
N GLY A 112 2.51 16.24 8.45
CA GLY A 112 3.11 16.75 7.22
C GLY A 112 3.93 15.74 6.41
N ASP A 113 4.29 14.59 6.99
CA ASP A 113 4.92 13.50 6.22
C ASP A 113 3.92 12.89 5.23
N TYR A 114 4.41 12.52 4.06
CA TYR A 114 3.61 11.91 3.02
C TYR A 114 4.28 10.68 2.41
N ARG A 115 3.49 9.94 1.64
CA ARG A 115 3.97 8.99 0.64
C ARG A 115 3.24 9.24 -0.66
N GLU A 116 3.87 8.83 -1.75
CA GLU A 116 3.32 8.95 -3.08
C GLU A 116 3.25 7.58 -3.72
N ALA A 117 2.27 7.41 -4.60
CA ALA A 117 2.07 6.23 -5.41
C ALA A 117 1.65 6.67 -6.81
N PRO A 118 1.95 5.86 -7.85
CA PRO A 118 1.51 6.18 -9.21
C PRO A 118 -0.02 6.24 -9.28
N LEU A 119 -0.53 7.20 -10.05
CA LEU A 119 -1.94 7.38 -10.34
C LEU A 119 -2.19 7.13 -11.82
N ALA A 120 -2.90 6.04 -12.13
CA ALA A 120 -3.30 5.76 -13.50
C ALA A 120 -4.30 6.81 -14.02
N MET A 121 -4.19 7.18 -15.29
CA MET A 121 -5.04 8.21 -15.92
C MET A 121 -6.54 7.90 -15.80
N TRP A 122 -6.95 6.65 -16.06
CA TRP A 122 -8.34 6.22 -15.91
C TRP A 122 -8.86 6.34 -14.47
N LEU A 123 -7.98 6.22 -13.47
CA LEU A 123 -8.35 6.38 -12.07
C LEU A 123 -8.49 7.85 -11.71
N ALA A 124 -7.64 8.73 -12.28
CA ALA A 124 -7.84 10.17 -12.19
C ALA A 124 -9.19 10.58 -12.78
N GLU A 125 -9.60 10.02 -13.92
CA GLU A 125 -10.92 10.25 -14.53
C GLU A 125 -12.07 9.77 -13.64
N LYS A 126 -11.91 8.63 -12.96
CA LYS A 126 -12.88 8.12 -11.97
C LYS A 126 -12.99 9.06 -10.77
N ILE A 127 -11.88 9.61 -10.28
CA ILE A 127 -11.89 10.63 -9.22
C ILE A 127 -12.64 11.88 -9.68
N THR A 128 -12.33 12.40 -10.88
CA THR A 128 -13.02 13.56 -11.44
C THR A 128 -14.53 13.31 -11.58
N SER A 129 -14.92 12.13 -12.07
CA SER A 129 -16.33 11.75 -12.22
C SER A 129 -17.05 11.66 -10.87
N HIS A 130 -16.39 11.10 -9.86
CA HIS A 130 -16.92 11.03 -8.49
C HIS A 130 -17.14 12.43 -7.91
N VAL A 131 -16.13 13.31 -8.01
CA VAL A 131 -16.22 14.70 -7.53
C VAL A 131 -17.30 15.48 -8.27
N ALA A 132 -17.44 15.30 -9.58
CA ALA A 132 -18.50 15.95 -10.35
C ALA A 132 -19.91 15.50 -9.92
N ARG A 133 -20.05 14.23 -9.49
CA ARG A 133 -21.34 13.65 -9.10
C ARG A 133 -21.73 13.92 -7.65
N PHE A 134 -20.78 13.81 -6.72
CA PHE A 134 -21.03 13.88 -5.28
C PHE A 134 -20.54 15.18 -4.63
N GLY A 135 -19.78 15.99 -5.37
CA GLY A 135 -19.11 17.17 -4.86
C GLY A 135 -17.95 16.82 -3.94
N THR A 136 -17.51 17.81 -3.17
CA THR A 136 -16.58 17.62 -2.07
C THR A 136 -17.22 18.04 -0.75
N HIS A 137 -16.67 17.51 0.33
CA HIS A 137 -17.19 17.69 1.67
C HIS A 137 -16.21 18.46 2.54
N THR A 138 -16.77 19.27 3.43
CA THR A 138 -16.01 20.01 4.45
C THR A 138 -16.46 19.53 5.82
N ILE A 139 -15.48 19.11 6.61
CA ILE A 139 -15.62 18.88 8.04
C ILE A 139 -14.81 19.96 8.78
N LEU A 140 -15.08 20.16 10.08
CA LEU A 140 -14.48 21.23 10.89
C LEU A 140 -12.96 21.42 10.70
N THR A 141 -12.21 20.35 10.43
CA THR A 141 -10.75 20.38 10.31
C THR A 141 -10.19 20.17 8.89
N ALA A 142 -11.04 19.93 7.88
CA ALA A 142 -10.59 19.68 6.51
C ALA A 142 -11.70 19.93 5.48
N SER A 143 -11.33 20.50 4.33
CA SER A 143 -12.18 20.67 3.15
C SER A 143 -11.69 19.81 1.98
N GLY A 144 -12.52 19.71 0.94
CA GLY A 144 -12.15 19.00 -0.29
C GLY A 144 -12.18 17.48 -0.16
N LEU A 145 -12.80 16.91 0.89
CA LEU A 145 -12.91 15.46 1.08
C LEU A 145 -13.84 14.84 0.05
N PHE A 146 -13.48 13.69 -0.51
CA PHE A 146 -14.30 12.98 -1.50
C PHE A 146 -15.43 12.17 -0.86
N PHE A 147 -15.34 11.90 0.44
CA PHE A 147 -16.28 11.04 1.16
C PHE A 147 -16.72 11.66 2.47
N ALA A 148 -18.02 11.56 2.75
CA ALA A 148 -18.63 11.82 4.04
C ALA A 148 -19.75 10.80 4.31
N THR A 149 -20.15 10.68 5.57
CA THR A 149 -21.38 9.98 5.93
C THR A 149 -22.60 10.84 5.55
N LYS A 150 -23.79 10.23 5.53
CA LYS A 150 -25.04 10.97 5.31
C LYS A 150 -25.30 12.08 6.34
N ALA A 151 -24.70 11.97 7.53
CA ALA A 151 -24.76 13.00 8.56
C ALA A 151 -23.77 14.15 8.36
N GLY A 152 -22.93 14.10 7.30
CA GLY A 152 -21.86 15.07 7.06
C GLY A 152 -20.56 14.81 7.83
N ASP A 153 -20.50 13.74 8.63
CA ASP A 153 -19.29 13.35 9.37
C ASP A 153 -18.29 12.56 8.52
N LEU A 154 -17.06 12.42 9.01
CA LEU A 154 -16.03 11.55 8.41
C LEU A 154 -16.53 10.13 8.16
N LEU A 155 -16.27 9.65 6.93
CA LEU A 155 -16.41 8.23 6.61
C LEU A 155 -15.40 7.41 7.43
N THR A 156 -15.90 6.35 8.05
CA THR A 156 -15.11 5.47 8.92
C THR A 156 -15.42 4.02 8.56
N HIS A 157 -14.82 3.07 9.27
CA HIS A 157 -14.90 1.65 8.90
C HIS A 157 -16.35 1.16 8.93
N GLU A 158 -17.15 1.58 9.92
CA GLU A 158 -18.49 1.03 10.15
C GLU A 158 -19.40 1.08 8.91
N GLY A 159 -19.55 2.26 8.30
CA GLY A 159 -20.43 2.47 7.15
C GLY A 159 -19.96 1.71 5.91
N PHE A 160 -18.68 1.87 5.54
CA PHE A 160 -18.13 1.19 4.38
C PHE A 160 -18.18 -0.34 4.54
N TYR A 161 -17.82 -0.86 5.72
CA TYR A 161 -17.75 -2.30 5.97
C TYR A 161 -19.13 -2.96 5.99
N TYR A 162 -20.17 -2.21 6.36
CA TYR A 162 -21.55 -2.69 6.25
C TYR A 162 -21.88 -3.04 4.79
N HIS A 163 -21.61 -2.12 3.86
CA HIS A 163 -21.85 -2.35 2.44
C HIS A 163 -20.91 -3.41 1.86
N TRP A 164 -19.62 -3.36 2.22
CA TRP A 164 -18.64 -4.37 1.81
C TRP A 164 -19.10 -5.80 2.11
N ARG A 165 -19.54 -6.08 3.35
CA ARG A 165 -20.01 -7.42 3.74
C ARG A 165 -21.23 -7.88 2.92
N ARG A 166 -22.11 -6.95 2.54
CA ARG A 166 -23.27 -7.27 1.70
C ARG A 166 -22.85 -7.62 0.28
N VAL A 167 -21.91 -6.87 -0.30
CA VAL A 167 -21.34 -7.15 -1.64
C VAL A 167 -20.60 -8.48 -1.64
N MET A 168 -19.75 -8.75 -0.64
CA MET A 168 -19.08 -10.05 -0.50
C MET A 168 -20.08 -11.21 -0.46
N LYS A 169 -21.15 -11.09 0.34
CA LYS A 169 -22.22 -12.10 0.41
C LYS A 169 -22.96 -12.25 -0.94
N LYS A 170 -23.24 -11.14 -1.63
CA LYS A 170 -23.94 -11.15 -2.93
C LYS A 170 -23.11 -11.84 -4.00
N LEU A 171 -21.81 -11.56 -4.06
CA LEU A 171 -20.89 -12.12 -5.05
C LEU A 171 -20.35 -13.51 -4.68
N GLY A 172 -20.63 -14.01 -3.46
CA GLY A 172 -20.09 -15.28 -2.99
C GLY A 172 -18.58 -15.23 -2.66
N LEU A 173 -18.04 -14.03 -2.46
CA LEU A 173 -16.61 -13.79 -2.21
C LEU A 173 -16.32 -13.64 -0.71
N LYS A 174 -15.06 -13.86 -0.31
CA LYS A 174 -14.61 -13.80 1.09
C LYS A 174 -13.41 -12.87 1.28
N TYR A 175 -13.43 -11.71 0.62
CA TYR A 175 -12.37 -10.71 0.74
C TYR A 175 -12.63 -9.72 1.87
N HIS A 176 -11.53 -9.18 2.41
CA HIS A 176 -11.55 -8.00 3.27
C HIS A 176 -11.17 -6.78 2.41
N PRO A 177 -11.55 -5.53 2.78
CA PRO A 177 -11.13 -4.36 2.00
C PRO A 177 -9.60 -4.25 1.81
N HIS A 178 -8.82 -4.78 2.76
CA HIS A 178 -7.36 -4.84 2.64
C HIS A 178 -6.87 -5.80 1.54
N SER A 179 -7.68 -6.77 1.11
CA SER A 179 -7.39 -7.66 -0.02
C SER A 179 -7.19 -6.88 -1.32
N LEU A 180 -7.91 -5.78 -1.52
CA LEU A 180 -7.68 -4.89 -2.68
C LEU A 180 -6.28 -4.26 -2.67
N ARG A 181 -5.72 -4.01 -1.48
CA ARG A 181 -4.34 -3.53 -1.35
C ARG A 181 -3.32 -4.64 -1.60
N HIS A 182 -3.65 -5.89 -1.28
CA HIS A 182 -2.86 -7.04 -1.71
C HIS A 182 -2.89 -7.20 -3.23
N PHE A 183 -4.04 -6.96 -3.87
CA PHE A 183 -4.16 -6.90 -5.32
C PHE A 183 -3.24 -5.84 -5.94
N PHE A 184 -3.24 -4.59 -5.43
CA PHE A 184 -2.31 -3.57 -5.89
C PHE A 184 -0.84 -4.04 -5.82
N ALA A 185 -0.44 -4.56 -4.65
CA ALA A 185 0.95 -4.94 -4.40
C ALA A 185 1.39 -6.11 -5.30
N SER A 186 0.58 -7.16 -5.40
CA SER A 186 0.85 -8.32 -6.23
C SER A 186 0.87 -7.97 -7.72
N THR A 187 -0.06 -7.14 -8.19
CA THR A 187 -0.11 -6.65 -9.58
C THR A 187 1.17 -5.87 -9.94
N MET A 188 1.59 -4.94 -9.09
CA MET A 188 2.81 -4.16 -9.33
C MET A 188 4.07 -5.04 -9.34
N LEU A 189 4.18 -6.01 -8.43
CA LEU A 189 5.31 -6.94 -8.40
C LEU A 189 5.31 -7.89 -9.61
N ALA A 190 4.14 -8.36 -10.04
CA ALA A 190 3.99 -9.17 -11.25
C ALA A 190 4.36 -8.38 -12.51
N ALA A 191 4.07 -7.08 -12.54
CA ALA A 191 4.50 -6.15 -13.59
C ALA A 191 6.02 -5.83 -13.58
N GLY A 192 6.76 -6.36 -12.59
CA GLY A 192 8.21 -6.22 -12.50
C GLY A 192 8.68 -5.00 -11.71
N CYS A 193 7.78 -4.24 -11.06
CA CYS A 193 8.20 -3.18 -10.14
C CYS A 193 9.02 -3.77 -8.99
N SER A 194 10.03 -3.03 -8.52
CA SER A 194 10.90 -3.53 -7.45
C SER A 194 10.16 -3.58 -6.12
N LEU A 195 10.56 -4.52 -5.25
CA LEU A 195 10.07 -4.57 -3.86
C LEU A 195 10.27 -3.25 -3.11
N LEU A 196 11.33 -2.49 -3.44
CA LEU A 196 11.60 -1.20 -2.84
C LEU A 196 10.56 -0.15 -3.24
N GLU A 197 10.25 -0.04 -4.54
CA GLU A 197 9.24 0.88 -5.06
C GLU A 197 7.86 0.56 -4.47
N VAL A 198 7.42 -0.70 -4.58
CA VAL A 198 6.13 -1.13 -4.03
C VAL A 198 6.08 -0.91 -2.52
N SER A 199 7.17 -1.16 -1.79
CA SER A 199 7.26 -0.87 -0.35
C SER A 199 7.08 0.62 -0.04
N ARG A 200 7.67 1.50 -0.85
CA ARG A 200 7.58 2.97 -0.69
C ARG A 200 6.17 3.44 -0.99
N TRP A 201 5.61 3.01 -2.12
CA TRP A 201 4.23 3.31 -2.50
C TRP A 201 3.25 2.85 -1.44
N LEU A 202 3.36 1.63 -0.93
CA LEU A 202 2.52 1.13 0.16
C LEU A 202 2.76 1.87 1.50
N GLY A 203 3.88 2.56 1.68
CA GLY A 203 4.20 3.24 2.93
C GLY A 203 4.53 2.27 4.05
N HIS A 204 5.26 1.20 3.75
CA HIS A 204 5.78 0.30 4.77
C HIS A 204 6.99 0.91 5.46
N LYS A 205 7.06 0.80 6.79
CA LYS A 205 8.19 1.29 7.60
C LYS A 205 9.52 0.57 7.30
N SER A 206 9.47 -0.55 6.60
CA SER A 206 10.63 -1.34 6.20
C SER A 206 10.25 -2.21 5.00
N ILE A 207 11.17 -2.31 4.04
CA ILE A 207 11.06 -3.21 2.89
C ILE A 207 10.83 -4.67 3.31
N ARG A 208 11.31 -5.06 4.50
CA ARG A 208 11.09 -6.39 5.06
C ARG A 208 9.62 -6.74 5.17
N ILE A 209 8.75 -5.76 5.44
CA ILE A 209 7.30 -6.03 5.50
C ILE A 209 6.80 -6.48 4.12
N THR A 210 7.21 -5.79 3.07
CA THR A 210 6.83 -6.12 1.69
C THR A 210 7.41 -7.46 1.28
N ALA A 211 8.68 -7.73 1.60
CA ALA A 211 9.33 -9.00 1.30
C ALA A 211 8.70 -10.18 2.06
N ASP A 212 8.47 -10.03 3.38
CA ASP A 212 7.85 -11.07 4.21
C ASP A 212 6.40 -11.37 3.76
N THR A 213 5.68 -10.37 3.23
CA THR A 213 4.27 -10.52 2.81
C THR A 213 4.12 -10.98 1.36
N TYR A 214 4.87 -10.40 0.41
CA TYR A 214 4.67 -10.62 -1.03
C TYR A 214 5.86 -11.26 -1.74
N GLY A 215 6.99 -11.48 -1.05
CA GLY A 215 8.22 -11.96 -1.69
C GLY A 215 8.04 -13.28 -2.44
N HIS A 216 7.13 -14.14 -1.97
CA HIS A 216 6.81 -15.41 -2.62
C HIS A 216 5.97 -15.28 -3.91
N LEU A 217 5.37 -14.11 -4.16
CA LEU A 217 4.62 -13.81 -5.39
C LEU A 217 5.50 -13.21 -6.49
N VAL A 218 6.75 -12.83 -6.16
CA VAL A 218 7.66 -12.24 -7.12
C VAL A 218 8.09 -13.33 -8.11
N PRO A 219 7.79 -13.19 -9.42
CA PRO A 219 8.19 -14.19 -10.40
C PRO A 219 9.72 -14.33 -10.41
N GLU A 220 10.20 -15.56 -10.44
CA GLU A 220 11.63 -15.83 -10.56
C GLU A 220 12.20 -15.09 -11.76
N SER A 221 13.35 -14.46 -11.55
CA SER A 221 13.95 -13.53 -12.50
C SER A 221 15.17 -14.12 -13.22
N TRP A 222 15.43 -15.43 -13.10
CA TRP A 222 16.61 -16.09 -13.66
C TRP A 222 16.85 -15.71 -15.12
N GLU A 223 15.80 -15.77 -15.95
CA GLU A 223 15.90 -15.42 -17.36
C GLU A 223 16.17 -13.92 -17.59
N ARG A 224 15.54 -13.04 -16.81
CA ARG A 224 15.80 -11.59 -16.87
C ARG A 224 17.25 -11.29 -16.47
N GLY A 225 17.73 -11.91 -15.40
CA GLY A 225 19.10 -11.76 -14.92
C GLY A 225 20.13 -12.29 -15.92
N ARG A 226 19.87 -13.47 -16.50
CA ARG A 226 20.73 -14.06 -17.53
C ARG A 226 20.81 -13.17 -18.77
N LYS A 227 19.67 -12.68 -19.28
CA LYS A 227 19.63 -11.74 -20.41
C LYS A 227 20.33 -10.42 -20.11
N ALA A 228 20.19 -9.89 -18.89
CA ALA A 228 20.85 -8.65 -18.50
C ALA A 228 22.38 -8.81 -18.50
N MET A 229 22.89 -9.90 -17.93
CA MET A 229 24.33 -10.19 -17.93
C MET A 229 24.84 -10.51 -19.34
N GLU A 230 24.06 -11.21 -20.16
CA GLU A 230 24.40 -11.45 -21.56
C GLU A 230 24.47 -10.11 -22.33
N ALA A 231 23.49 -9.23 -22.18
CA ALA A 231 23.54 -7.92 -22.84
C ALA A 231 24.71 -7.05 -22.36
N ALA A 232 25.02 -7.07 -21.06
CA ALA A 232 26.04 -6.22 -20.46
C ALA A 232 27.47 -6.73 -20.67
N MET A 233 27.67 -8.05 -20.69
CA MET A 233 29.00 -8.66 -20.64
C MET A 233 29.28 -9.68 -21.73
N ARG A 234 28.35 -9.96 -22.67
CA ARG A 234 28.63 -10.88 -23.79
C ARG A 234 29.80 -10.32 -24.59
N PRO A 235 30.95 -11.02 -24.63
CA PRO A 235 32.05 -10.58 -25.46
C PRO A 235 31.57 -10.60 -26.91
N GLN A 236 31.63 -9.46 -27.59
CA GLN A 236 31.48 -9.47 -29.03
C GLN A 236 32.68 -10.25 -29.57
N LEU A 237 32.42 -11.42 -30.15
CA LEU A 237 33.37 -12.12 -31.01
C LEU A 237 33.50 -11.31 -32.32
N THR A 238 33.90 -10.04 -32.24
CA THR A 238 34.60 -9.42 -33.36
C THR A 238 35.88 -10.22 -33.48
N ALA A 239 36.00 -10.93 -34.61
CA ALA A 239 37.06 -11.86 -34.89
C ALA A 239 38.40 -11.29 -34.38
N ILE A 240 39.03 -12.00 -33.43
CA ILE A 240 40.43 -11.78 -33.09
C ILE A 240 41.23 -12.17 -34.34
N LYS A 241 41.30 -11.26 -35.30
CA LYS A 241 42.31 -11.21 -36.35
C LYS A 241 43.17 -10.00 -36.02
N GLY A 242 44.12 -10.21 -35.12
CA GLY A 242 45.26 -9.31 -34.89
C GLY A 242 45.39 -8.85 -33.45
N GLY A 243 46.33 -9.46 -32.73
CA GLY A 243 47.04 -8.87 -31.57
C GLY A 243 46.22 -8.68 -30.29
N ALA A 244 46.66 -9.30 -29.19
CA ALA A 244 46.19 -8.91 -27.86
C ALA A 244 46.56 -7.43 -27.58
N PRO A 245 45.65 -6.61 -27.02
CA PRO A 245 45.97 -5.24 -26.63
C PRO A 245 47.01 -5.27 -25.52
N SER A 246 48.13 -4.57 -25.74
CA SER A 246 49.27 -4.55 -24.85
C SER A 246 49.25 -3.29 -23.98
N GLY A 247 48.35 -3.24 -22.99
CA GLY A 247 48.50 -2.29 -21.90
C GLY A 247 47.20 -1.86 -21.20
N PRO A 248 47.29 -1.29 -19.98
CA PRO A 248 46.14 -0.86 -19.19
C PRO A 248 45.33 0.29 -19.80
N GLU A 249 45.93 1.07 -20.70
CA GLU A 249 45.30 2.26 -21.31
C GLU A 249 44.26 1.91 -22.39
N GLU A 250 44.42 0.80 -23.12
CA GLU A 250 43.44 0.36 -24.14
C GLU A 250 42.17 -0.23 -23.52
N MET A 251 42.22 -0.73 -22.29
CA MET A 251 41.06 -1.29 -21.59
C MET A 251 40.08 -0.22 -21.09
N ALA A 252 40.52 1.02 -20.88
CA ALA A 252 39.67 2.11 -20.36
C ALA A 252 38.73 2.71 -21.43
N GLN A 253 38.98 2.46 -22.72
CA GLN A 253 38.16 2.98 -23.83
C GLN A 253 37.13 1.97 -24.34
N ALA A 254 37.12 0.74 -23.80
CA ALA A 254 36.24 -0.35 -24.22
C ALA A 254 35.15 -0.71 -23.20
N ALA A 255 35.01 0.06 -22.11
CA ALA A 255 33.97 -0.07 -21.07
C ALA A 255 32.92 1.04 -21.22
#